data_AF-A0A7C2ENC9-F1
#
_entry.id   AF-A0A7C2ENC9-F1
#
_cell.length_a   1.000
_cell.length_b   1.000
_cell.length_c   1.000
_cell.angle_alpha   90.00
_cell.angle_beta   90.00
_cell.angle_gamma   90.00
#
_symmetry.space_group_name_H-M   'P 1'
#
loop_
_entity.id
_entity.type
_entity.pdbx_description
1 polymer ?
#
loop_
_entity_poly.entity_id
_entity_poly.type
_entity_poly.pdbx_seq_one_letter_code
_entity_poly.pdbx_strand_id
1 'polypeptide(L)'
;MPMSLALWDLERGVLTKIVLSALLLAGALVVRAVVVRAVARSVDRLELRRKWVVSIRNGVIVLVAAGLTAIWADALRTLAVSLIALAVAVVIATKELLQSILASLMKAVTNPFSLGDRIEIAGYRGDVIDQSLLSTTIVEVGPGKAFHMRTGRKITFPNSLLLSMCVVNESYTEQFVVHSFSIPLKLEEDWQRAERILLEAAEEQCHDFREAARESMRKLEENYGLDGLSVDPRVHVQVTDPGRLNLLVRFAAPVGRQGRIEQAIVRRFLVRFYGNRNEEGDSRL
;
A
#
# COMPACT_ATOMS: atom_id res chain seq x y z
N MET A 1 16.13 -44.93 23.64
CA MET A 1 15.17 -46.04 23.86
C MET A 1 13.67 -45.68 23.85
N PRO A 2 13.18 -44.43 23.65
CA PRO A 2 11.72 -44.19 23.49
C PRO A 2 11.22 -44.29 22.03
N MET A 3 12.11 -44.20 21.03
CA MET A 3 11.74 -44.15 19.62
C MET A 3 11.22 -45.49 19.06
N SER A 4 11.62 -46.63 19.63
CA SER A 4 11.13 -47.94 19.20
C SER A 4 9.68 -48.16 19.65
N LEU A 5 9.34 -47.91 20.92
CA LEU A 5 8.01 -48.13 21.47
C LEU A 5 6.91 -47.33 20.75
N ALA A 6 7.20 -46.09 20.37
CA ALA A 6 6.27 -45.24 19.60
C ALA A 6 5.96 -45.79 18.19
N LEU A 7 6.95 -46.40 17.53
CA LEU A 7 6.76 -47.04 16.22
C LEU A 7 5.86 -48.28 16.34
N TRP A 8 6.05 -49.09 17.38
CA TRP A 8 5.22 -50.28 17.65
C TRP A 8 3.76 -49.92 17.93
N ASP A 9 3.48 -48.84 18.65
CA ASP A 9 2.11 -48.39 18.91
C ASP A 9 1.40 -47.88 17.64
N LEU A 10 2.14 -47.18 16.78
CA LEU A 10 1.64 -46.70 15.50
C LEU A 10 1.27 -47.86 14.57
N GLU A 11 2.16 -48.85 14.43
CA GLU A 11 1.94 -50.05 13.62
C GLU A 11 0.71 -50.84 14.10
N ARG A 12 0.55 -51.03 15.42
CA ARG A 12 -0.62 -51.70 15.99
C ARG A 12 -1.94 -50.98 15.72
N GLY A 13 -1.93 -49.65 15.81
CA GLY A 13 -3.11 -48.83 15.50
C GLY A 13 -3.51 -48.91 14.03
N VAL A 14 -2.55 -48.86 13.12
CA VAL A 14 -2.80 -49.00 11.67
C VAL A 14 -3.28 -50.41 11.35
N LEU A 15 -2.65 -51.45 11.89
CA LEU A 15 -3.07 -52.84 11.69
C LEU A 15 -4.51 -53.06 12.16
N THR A 16 -4.89 -52.49 13.31
CA THR A 16 -6.26 -52.61 13.83
C THR A 16 -7.27 -51.93 12.90
N LYS A 17 -6.95 -50.73 12.37
CA LYS A 17 -7.81 -50.03 11.39
C LYS A 17 -7.93 -50.81 10.08
N ILE A 18 -6.86 -51.46 9.61
CA ILE A 18 -6.87 -52.33 8.43
C ILE A 18 -7.77 -53.54 8.66
N VAL A 19 -7.63 -54.22 9.81
CA VAL A 19 -8.46 -55.38 10.16
C VAL A 19 -9.93 -54.98 10.29
N LEU A 20 -10.24 -53.86 10.97
CA LEU A 20 -11.62 -53.34 11.05
C LEU A 20 -12.20 -52.99 9.68
N SER A 21 -11.39 -52.41 8.79
CA SER A 21 -11.81 -52.12 7.41
C SER A 21 -12.10 -53.41 6.63
N ALA A 22 -11.25 -54.44 6.78
CA ALA A 22 -11.46 -55.74 6.15
C ALA A 22 -12.71 -56.46 6.70
N LEU A 23 -12.94 -56.41 8.02
CA LEU A 23 -14.15 -56.96 8.66
C LEU A 23 -15.41 -56.21 8.22
N LEU A 24 -15.36 -54.88 8.12
CA LEU A 24 -16.47 -54.07 7.61
C LEU A 24 -16.82 -54.47 6.17
N LEU A 25 -15.81 -54.59 5.30
CA LEU A 25 -16.00 -55.01 3.91
C LEU A 25 -16.55 -56.44 3.81
N ALA A 26 -15.99 -57.38 4.55
CA ALA A 26 -16.46 -58.76 4.59
C ALA A 26 -17.90 -58.85 5.10
N GLY A 27 -18.22 -58.17 6.20
CA GLY A 27 -19.58 -58.09 6.76
C GLY A 27 -20.57 -57.47 5.78
N ALA A 28 -20.19 -56.37 5.12
CA ALA A 28 -21.01 -55.72 4.11
C ALA A 28 -21.30 -56.62 2.89
N LEU A 29 -20.32 -57.41 2.44
CA LEU A 29 -20.50 -58.39 1.36
C LEU A 29 -21.43 -59.54 1.78
N VAL A 30 -21.29 -60.04 3.01
CA VAL A 30 -22.18 -61.09 3.56
C VAL A 30 -23.61 -60.57 3.70
N VAL A 31 -23.82 -59.40 4.30
CA VAL A 31 -25.14 -58.77 4.43
C VAL A 31 -25.77 -58.56 3.04
N ARG A 32 -25.00 -58.03 2.08
CA ARG A 32 -25.47 -57.89 0.69
C ARG A 32 -25.90 -59.23 0.10
N ALA A 33 -25.10 -60.29 0.24
CA ALA A 33 -25.40 -61.60 -0.31
C ALA A 33 -26.69 -62.19 0.31
N VAL A 34 -26.85 -62.07 1.62
CA VAL A 34 -28.05 -62.54 2.35
C VAL A 34 -29.29 -61.76 1.92
N VAL A 35 -29.23 -60.42 1.94
CA VAL A 35 -30.39 -59.56 1.61
C VAL A 35 -30.78 -59.74 0.14
N VAL A 36 -29.82 -59.80 -0.79
CA VAL A 36 -30.10 -60.06 -2.22
C VAL A 36 -30.72 -61.44 -2.42
N ARG A 37 -30.26 -62.47 -1.69
CA ARG A 37 -30.83 -63.83 -1.76
C ARG A 37 -32.23 -63.91 -1.15
N ALA A 38 -32.50 -63.14 -0.09
CA ALA A 38 -33.84 -63.01 0.50
C ALA A 38 -34.81 -62.31 -0.46
N VAL A 39 -34.42 -61.17 -1.04
CA VAL A 39 -35.22 -60.46 -2.05
C VAL A 39 -35.47 -61.32 -3.29
N ALA A 40 -34.49 -62.14 -3.70
CA ALA A 40 -34.66 -63.07 -4.80
C ALA A 40 -35.68 -64.19 -4.53
N ARG A 41 -35.95 -64.53 -3.26
CA ARG A 41 -36.94 -65.53 -2.85
C ARG A 41 -38.32 -64.94 -2.58
N SER A 42 -38.41 -63.65 -2.27
CA SER A 42 -39.66 -63.00 -1.83
C SER A 42 -40.32 -62.09 -2.87
N VAL A 43 -39.64 -61.77 -3.98
CA VAL A 43 -40.14 -60.84 -5.01
C VAL A 43 -40.20 -61.52 -6.37
N ASP A 44 -41.42 -61.86 -6.81
CA ASP A 44 -41.66 -62.56 -8.09
C ASP A 44 -41.57 -61.64 -9.33
N ARG A 45 -41.86 -60.34 -9.19
CA ARG A 45 -41.77 -59.38 -10.30
C ARG A 45 -40.32 -58.97 -10.58
N LEU A 46 -39.83 -59.29 -11.78
CA LEU A 46 -38.44 -59.06 -12.20
C LEU A 46 -38.00 -57.59 -12.12
N GLU A 47 -38.88 -56.65 -12.47
CA GLU A 47 -38.58 -55.21 -12.43
C GLU A 47 -38.37 -54.69 -11.00
N LEU A 48 -39.25 -55.09 -10.07
CA LEU A 48 -39.15 -54.73 -8.66
C LEU A 48 -37.89 -55.34 -8.05
N ARG A 49 -37.63 -56.63 -8.32
CA ARG A 49 -36.41 -57.32 -7.87
C ARG A 49 -35.15 -56.59 -8.35
N ARG A 50 -35.10 -56.15 -9.61
CA ARG A 50 -33.96 -55.39 -10.16
C ARG A 50 -33.77 -54.05 -9.43
N LYS A 51 -34.84 -53.29 -9.19
CA LYS A 51 -34.80 -52.01 -8.44
C LYS A 51 -34.28 -52.22 -7.01
N TRP A 52 -34.77 -53.23 -6.30
CA TRP A 52 -34.33 -53.56 -4.94
C TRP A 52 -32.85 -53.93 -4.89
N VAL A 53 -32.38 -54.79 -5.80
CA VAL A 53 -30.95 -55.19 -5.84
C VAL A 53 -30.03 -53.99 -6.08
N VAL A 54 -30.41 -53.05 -6.96
CA VAL A 54 -29.63 -51.83 -7.21
C VAL A 54 -29.63 -50.91 -5.98
N SER A 55 -30.79 -50.72 -5.35
CA SER A 55 -30.92 -49.88 -4.15
C SER A 55 -30.08 -50.42 -2.99
N ILE A 56 -30.13 -51.74 -2.75
CA ILE A 56 -29.31 -52.42 -1.74
C ILE A 56 -27.81 -52.26 -2.06
N ARG A 57 -27.41 -52.42 -3.33
CA ARG A 57 -26.01 -52.22 -3.73
C ARG A 57 -25.55 -50.80 -3.40
N ASN A 58 -26.32 -49.79 -3.78
CA ASN A 58 -25.97 -48.40 -3.53
C ASN A 58 -25.95 -48.08 -2.03
N GLY A 59 -26.92 -48.59 -1.26
CA GLY A 59 -26.95 -48.45 0.19
C GLY A 59 -25.75 -49.09 0.88
N VAL A 60 -25.33 -50.28 0.44
CA VAL A 60 -24.12 -50.95 0.95
C VAL A 60 -22.85 -50.15 0.61
N ILE A 61 -22.74 -49.59 -0.60
CA ILE A 61 -21.62 -48.73 -0.97
C ILE A 61 -21.53 -47.50 -0.07
N VAL A 62 -22.65 -46.81 0.16
CA VAL A 62 -22.71 -45.64 1.06
C VAL A 62 -22.35 -46.03 2.49
N LEU A 63 -22.87 -47.15 3.00
CA LEU A 63 -22.56 -47.64 4.35
C LEU A 63 -21.08 -47.97 4.52
N VAL A 64 -20.48 -48.66 3.54
CA VAL A 64 -19.05 -48.98 3.55
C VAL A 64 -18.22 -47.69 3.48
N ALA A 65 -18.58 -46.73 2.62
CA ALA A 65 -17.89 -45.45 2.52
C ALA A 65 -17.95 -44.67 3.84
N ALA A 66 -19.13 -44.59 4.47
CA ALA A 66 -19.30 -43.95 5.76
C ALA A 66 -18.54 -44.67 6.88
N GLY A 67 -18.58 -46.00 6.91
CA GLY A 67 -17.87 -46.81 7.90
C GLY A 67 -16.35 -46.71 7.76
N LEU A 68 -15.82 -46.75 6.53
CA LEU A 68 -14.40 -46.52 6.28
C LEU A 68 -13.99 -45.10 6.70
N THR A 69 -14.80 -44.09 6.39
CA THR A 69 -14.55 -42.72 6.82
C THR A 69 -14.50 -42.63 8.35
N ALA A 70 -15.39 -43.32 9.06
CA ALA A 70 -15.40 -43.36 10.52
C ALA A 70 -14.17 -44.07 11.10
N ILE A 71 -13.75 -45.21 10.54
CA ILE A 71 -12.57 -45.96 10.98
C ILE A 71 -11.28 -45.12 10.81
N TRP A 72 -11.19 -44.40 9.69
CA TRP A 72 -10.02 -43.59 9.35
C TRP A 72 -10.12 -42.13 9.78
N ALA A 73 -11.21 -41.73 10.44
CA ALA A 73 -11.54 -40.32 10.75
C ALA A 73 -10.40 -39.57 11.44
N ASP A 74 -9.72 -40.22 12.38
CA ASP A 74 -8.61 -39.64 13.12
C ASP A 74 -7.36 -39.39 12.24
N ALA A 75 -7.07 -40.31 11.31
CA ALA A 75 -5.98 -40.14 10.34
C ALA A 75 -6.31 -39.02 9.34
N LEU A 76 -7.56 -38.99 8.86
CA LEU A 76 -8.08 -37.92 8.00
C LEU A 76 -8.04 -36.55 8.70
N ARG A 77 -8.40 -36.49 9.99
CA ARG A 77 -8.31 -35.26 10.80
C ARG A 77 -6.87 -34.76 10.91
N THR A 78 -5.94 -35.64 11.23
CA THR A 78 -4.51 -35.29 11.35
C THR A 78 -3.97 -34.76 10.02
N LEU A 79 -4.31 -35.44 8.92
CA LEU A 79 -3.96 -34.99 7.57
C LEU A 79 -4.58 -33.62 7.26
N ALA A 80 -5.86 -33.41 7.56
CA ALA A 80 -6.52 -32.12 7.36
C ALA A 80 -5.84 -30.98 8.14
N VAL A 81 -5.50 -31.21 9.42
CA VAL A 81 -4.77 -30.23 10.23
C VAL A 81 -3.40 -29.90 9.63
N SER A 82 -2.66 -30.91 9.15
CA SER A 82 -1.36 -30.69 8.51
C SER A 82 -1.47 -29.90 7.21
N LEU A 83 -2.50 -30.16 6.39
CA LEU A 83 -2.76 -29.41 5.16
C LEU A 83 -3.16 -27.97 5.44
N ILE A 84 -3.97 -27.72 6.47
CA ILE A 84 -4.31 -26.36 6.89
C ILE A 84 -3.05 -25.61 7.35
N ALA A 85 -2.21 -26.24 8.17
CA ALA A 85 -0.96 -25.64 8.62
C ALA A 85 -0.04 -25.29 7.45
N LEU A 86 0.10 -26.19 6.46
CA LEU A 86 0.86 -25.94 5.24
C LEU A 86 0.26 -24.79 4.42
N ALA A 87 -1.06 -24.75 4.24
CA ALA A 87 -1.74 -23.69 3.51
C ALA A 87 -1.53 -22.32 4.17
N VAL A 88 -1.65 -22.25 5.50
CA VAL A 88 -1.36 -21.03 6.27
C VAL A 88 0.08 -20.59 6.08
N ALA A 89 1.05 -21.51 6.14
CA ALA A 89 2.45 -21.19 5.90
C ALA A 89 2.68 -20.60 4.51
N VAL A 90 2.07 -21.17 3.46
CA VAL A 90 2.16 -20.66 2.08
C VAL A 90 1.54 -19.26 1.97
N VAL A 91 0.38 -19.03 2.58
CA VAL A 91 -0.27 -17.71 2.57
C VAL A 91 0.60 -16.67 3.26
N ILE A 92 1.18 -16.99 4.42
CA ILE A 92 2.07 -16.07 5.15
C ILE A 92 3.31 -15.77 4.31
N ALA A 93 3.92 -16.79 3.69
CA ALA A 93 5.11 -16.63 2.86
C ALA A 93 4.86 -15.79 1.59
N THR A 94 3.65 -15.86 1.02
CA THR A 94 3.30 -15.16 -0.22
C THR A 94 2.62 -13.81 0.00
N LYS A 95 2.33 -13.45 1.24
CA LYS A 95 1.57 -12.25 1.60
C LYS A 95 2.14 -10.96 1.00
N GLU A 96 3.45 -10.70 1.18
CA GLU A 96 4.09 -9.46 0.72
C GLU A 96 4.07 -9.31 -0.81
N LEU A 97 4.22 -10.43 -1.52
CA LEU A 97 4.13 -10.49 -2.98
C LEU A 97 2.71 -10.15 -3.44
N LEU A 98 1.70 -10.78 -2.84
CA LEU A 98 0.29 -10.53 -3.16
C LEU A 98 -0.09 -9.08 -2.85
N GLN A 99 0.35 -8.53 -1.71
CA GLN A 99 0.11 -7.14 -1.36
C GLN A 99 0.74 -6.17 -2.35
N SER A 100 1.96 -6.44 -2.84
CA SER A 100 2.60 -5.59 -3.85
C SER A 100 1.87 -5.62 -5.19
N ILE A 101 1.35 -6.78 -5.60
CA ILE A 101 0.54 -6.92 -6.82
C ILE A 101 -0.79 -6.17 -6.67
N LEU A 102 -1.48 -6.33 -5.53
CA LEU A 102 -2.73 -5.60 -5.24
C LEU A 102 -2.51 -4.09 -5.22
N ALA A 103 -1.40 -3.63 -4.64
CA ALA A 103 -1.03 -2.22 -4.64
C ALA A 103 -0.77 -1.68 -6.04
N SER A 104 -0.12 -2.46 -6.91
CA SER A 104 0.07 -2.10 -8.32
C SER A 104 -1.25 -1.98 -9.08
N LEU A 105 -2.19 -2.88 -8.82
CA LEU A 105 -3.54 -2.78 -9.39
C LEU A 105 -4.26 -1.53 -8.90
N MET A 106 -4.21 -1.24 -7.59
CA MET A 106 -4.76 -0.01 -7.02
C MET A 106 -4.13 1.24 -7.66
N LYS A 107 -2.81 1.25 -7.83
CA LYS A 107 -2.08 2.34 -8.50
C LYS A 107 -2.56 2.54 -9.94
N ALA A 108 -2.77 1.45 -10.68
CA ALA A 108 -3.26 1.52 -12.06
C ALA A 108 -4.69 2.08 -12.16
N VAL A 109 -5.55 1.80 -11.16
CA VAL A 109 -6.94 2.29 -11.13
C VAL A 109 -7.05 3.73 -10.63
N THR A 110 -6.31 4.07 -9.57
CA THR A 110 -6.45 5.36 -8.88
C THR A 110 -5.46 6.43 -9.34
N ASN A 111 -4.40 6.02 -10.05
CA ASN A 111 -3.30 6.86 -10.52
C ASN A 111 -2.84 7.93 -9.51
N PRO A 112 -2.42 7.53 -8.29
CA PRO A 112 -2.05 8.48 -7.24
C PRO A 112 -0.79 9.29 -7.59
N PHE A 113 0.06 8.75 -8.47
CA PHE A 113 1.25 9.39 -9.03
C PHE A 113 1.73 8.66 -10.29
N SER A 114 2.41 9.40 -11.15
CA SER A 114 2.98 8.95 -12.43
C SER A 114 4.52 8.98 -12.42
N LEU A 115 5.13 8.46 -13.49
CA LEU A 115 6.56 8.63 -13.75
C LEU A 115 6.90 10.13 -13.85
N GLY A 116 7.94 10.56 -13.15
CA GLY A 116 8.37 11.95 -13.08
C GLY A 116 7.80 12.73 -11.90
N ASP A 117 6.72 12.25 -11.27
CA ASP A 117 6.11 12.95 -10.13
C ASP A 117 7.05 12.98 -8.93
N ARG A 118 7.07 14.11 -8.22
CA ARG A 118 7.69 14.20 -6.90
C ARG A 118 6.73 13.69 -5.84
N ILE A 119 7.13 12.63 -5.14
CA ILE A 119 6.33 12.02 -4.08
C ILE A 119 7.08 11.95 -2.76
N GLU A 120 6.33 11.95 -1.66
CA GLU A 120 6.81 11.60 -0.33
C GLU A 120 5.99 10.41 0.21
N ILE A 121 6.67 9.33 0.60
CA ILE A 121 6.05 8.15 1.20
C ILE A 121 6.95 7.60 2.31
N ALA A 122 6.35 7.31 3.47
CA ALA A 122 7.07 6.80 4.65
C ALA A 122 8.34 7.62 5.02
N GLY A 123 8.31 8.93 4.80
CA GLY A 123 9.43 9.85 5.06
C GLY A 123 10.52 9.86 3.96
N TYR A 124 10.40 9.03 2.92
CA TYR A 124 11.25 9.11 1.75
C TYR A 124 10.63 10.04 0.71
N ARG A 125 11.40 11.05 0.28
CA ARG A 125 10.97 12.06 -0.67
C ARG A 125 11.83 12.02 -1.93
N GLY A 126 11.21 12.04 -3.10
CA GLY A 126 11.95 11.97 -4.36
C GLY A 126 11.09 12.00 -5.61
N ASP A 127 11.76 12.08 -6.76
CA ASP A 127 11.13 12.03 -8.09
C ASP A 127 11.02 10.58 -8.56
N VAL A 128 9.84 10.14 -9.00
CA VAL A 128 9.60 8.77 -9.49
C VAL A 128 10.32 8.56 -10.81
N ILE A 129 11.20 7.57 -10.88
CA ILE A 129 11.98 7.24 -12.08
C ILE A 129 11.66 5.88 -12.68
N ASP A 130 11.09 4.96 -11.89
CA ASP A 130 10.66 3.64 -12.37
C ASP A 130 9.45 3.14 -11.59
N GLN A 131 8.57 2.44 -12.30
CA GLN A 131 7.38 1.81 -11.76
C GLN A 131 7.29 0.37 -12.30
N SER A 132 7.58 -0.59 -11.42
CA SER A 132 7.52 -2.02 -11.70
C SER A 132 6.27 -2.66 -11.05
N LEU A 133 5.98 -3.92 -11.39
CA LEU A 133 4.83 -4.66 -10.82
C LEU A 133 4.94 -4.85 -9.30
N LEU A 134 6.15 -4.95 -8.75
CA LEU A 134 6.37 -5.21 -7.33
C LEU A 134 6.93 -4.02 -6.56
N SER A 135 7.53 -3.06 -7.26
CA SER A 135 8.28 -1.97 -6.64
C SER A 135 8.15 -0.66 -7.39
N THR A 136 8.42 0.43 -6.69
CA THR A 136 8.57 1.77 -7.24
C THR A 136 9.95 2.30 -6.85
N THR A 137 10.60 3.00 -7.78
CA THR A 137 11.91 3.61 -7.55
C THR A 137 11.84 5.11 -7.70
N ILE A 138 12.40 5.83 -6.74
CA ILE A 138 12.53 7.28 -6.73
C ILE A 138 14.01 7.70 -6.69
N VAL A 139 14.33 8.84 -7.29
CA VAL A 139 15.58 9.57 -7.03
C VAL A 139 15.32 10.54 -5.91
N GLU A 140 16.07 10.41 -4.83
CA GLU A 140 15.82 11.16 -3.62
C GLU A 140 16.07 12.67 -3.80
N VAL A 141 15.18 13.45 -3.20
CA VAL A 141 15.22 14.92 -3.12
C VAL A 141 15.24 15.32 -1.65
N GLY A 142 16.24 16.10 -1.24
CA GLY A 142 16.33 16.53 0.15
C GLY A 142 17.73 16.97 0.59
N PRO A 143 18.00 16.96 1.91
CA PRO A 143 17.19 16.35 2.98
C PRO A 143 15.93 17.15 3.37
N GLY A 144 14.80 16.47 3.61
CA GLY A 144 13.56 17.13 4.09
C GLY A 144 12.89 18.07 3.07
N LYS A 145 11.95 18.89 3.56
CA LYS A 145 11.14 19.80 2.72
C LYS A 145 11.84 21.12 2.36
N ALA A 146 12.88 21.49 3.11
CA ALA A 146 13.63 22.73 2.89
C ALA A 146 14.55 22.66 1.66
N PHE A 147 14.92 21.45 1.23
CA PHE A 147 15.85 21.26 0.13
C PHE A 147 15.12 20.66 -1.08
N HIS A 148 15.33 21.26 -2.25
CA HIS A 148 14.70 20.83 -3.51
C HIS A 148 15.67 20.15 -4.48
N MET A 149 16.91 19.92 -4.03
CA MET A 149 17.96 19.30 -4.84
C MET A 149 17.91 17.78 -4.76
N ARG A 150 18.23 17.14 -5.89
CA ARG A 150 18.42 15.69 -5.95
C ARG A 150 19.74 15.34 -5.27
N THR A 151 19.72 14.35 -4.39
CA THR A 151 20.93 13.92 -3.66
C THR A 151 21.80 12.95 -4.46
N GLY A 152 21.27 12.42 -5.58
CA GLY A 152 21.90 11.37 -6.37
C GLY A 152 21.66 9.95 -5.84
N ARG A 153 20.98 9.78 -4.70
CA ARG A 153 20.60 8.47 -4.16
C ARG A 153 19.32 7.96 -4.84
N LYS A 154 19.28 6.66 -5.12
CA LYS A 154 18.07 5.96 -5.56
C LYS A 154 17.47 5.20 -4.38
N ILE A 155 16.16 5.25 -4.25
CA ILE A 155 15.41 4.54 -3.22
C ILE A 155 14.37 3.68 -3.93
N THR A 156 14.40 2.38 -3.69
CA THR A 156 13.43 1.42 -4.23
C THR A 156 12.68 0.80 -3.08
N PHE A 157 11.35 0.79 -3.17
CA PHE A 157 10.47 0.25 -2.13
C PHE A 157 9.39 -0.63 -2.76
N PRO A 158 8.86 -1.63 -2.01
CA PRO A 158 7.78 -2.47 -2.50
C PRO A 158 6.48 -1.68 -2.63
N ASN A 159 5.67 -2.00 -3.63
CA ASN A 159 4.41 -1.31 -3.85
C ASN A 159 3.42 -1.56 -2.70
N SER A 160 3.58 -2.66 -1.93
CA SER A 160 2.76 -2.97 -0.74
C SER A 160 2.75 -1.83 0.28
N LEU A 161 3.77 -0.96 0.30
CA LEU A 161 3.83 0.22 1.17
C LEU A 161 2.63 1.16 0.95
N LEU A 162 2.13 1.29 -0.28
CA LEU A 162 0.98 2.12 -0.64
C LEU A 162 -0.33 1.65 0.01
N LEU A 163 -0.41 0.40 0.46
CA LEU A 163 -1.61 -0.13 1.14
C LEU A 163 -1.66 0.26 2.62
N SER A 164 -0.55 0.71 3.18
CA SER A 164 -0.41 0.98 4.63
C SER A 164 0.00 2.42 4.95
N MET A 165 0.56 3.13 3.98
CA MET A 165 1.08 4.49 4.15
C MET A 165 0.40 5.43 3.15
N CYS A 166 0.18 6.68 3.55
CA CYS A 166 -0.21 7.72 2.61
C CYS A 166 0.97 8.09 1.70
N VAL A 167 0.65 8.45 0.46
CA VAL A 167 1.58 9.06 -0.48
C VAL A 167 1.19 10.52 -0.68
N VAL A 168 2.14 11.43 -0.50
CA VAL A 168 1.96 12.85 -0.80
C VAL A 168 2.52 13.10 -2.18
N ASN A 169 1.69 13.50 -3.13
CA ASN A 169 2.14 13.90 -4.47
C ASN A 169 2.33 15.43 -4.50
N GLU A 170 3.59 15.86 -4.56
CA GLU A 170 3.95 17.28 -4.62
C GLU A 170 3.83 17.86 -6.04
N SER A 171 3.67 17.03 -7.06
CA SER A 171 3.59 17.44 -8.48
C SER A 171 2.20 17.20 -9.09
N TYR A 172 1.19 16.98 -8.26
CA TYR A 172 -0.17 16.62 -8.68
C TYR A 172 -0.81 17.61 -9.65
N THR A 173 -0.48 18.89 -9.52
CA THR A 173 -1.08 19.98 -10.29
C THR A 173 -0.47 20.16 -11.69
N GLU A 174 0.28 19.17 -12.16
CA GLU A 174 0.94 18.98 -13.47
C GLU A 174 1.89 20.11 -13.91
N GLN A 175 1.38 21.33 -14.06
CA GLN A 175 2.12 22.46 -14.62
C GLN A 175 2.66 23.40 -13.54
N PHE A 176 1.83 23.71 -12.54
CA PHE A 176 2.13 24.71 -11.52
C PHE A 176 1.82 24.21 -10.13
N VAL A 177 2.73 24.38 -9.19
CA VAL A 177 2.55 24.04 -7.77
C VAL A 177 2.50 25.30 -6.94
N VAL A 178 1.72 25.26 -5.86
CA VAL A 178 1.75 26.30 -4.84
C VAL A 178 2.87 25.95 -3.86
N HIS A 179 3.95 26.72 -3.90
CA HIS A 179 5.09 26.55 -3.01
C HIS A 179 5.04 27.55 -1.87
N SER A 180 5.52 27.13 -0.70
CA SER A 180 5.68 28.01 0.45
C SER A 180 6.97 27.73 1.21
N PHE A 181 7.59 28.79 1.71
CA PHE A 181 8.79 28.71 2.55
C PHE A 181 8.75 29.80 3.61
N SER A 182 9.52 29.62 4.68
CA SER A 182 9.55 30.55 5.82
C SER A 182 10.92 31.18 5.98
N ILE A 183 10.94 32.49 6.21
CA ILE A 183 12.13 33.23 6.61
C ILE A 183 11.95 33.68 8.07
N PRO A 184 12.79 33.19 9.00
CA PRO A 184 12.78 33.67 10.37
C PRO A 184 13.39 35.08 10.45
N LEU A 185 12.77 35.93 11.25
CA LEU A 185 13.19 37.30 11.53
C LEU A 185 13.09 37.59 13.03
N LYS A 186 13.97 38.44 13.56
CA LYS A 186 13.85 38.91 14.95
C LYS A 186 12.76 39.98 15.03
N LEU A 187 12.05 40.03 16.16
CA LEU A 187 10.97 41.01 16.39
C LEU A 187 11.49 42.47 16.41
N GLU A 188 12.76 42.66 16.73
CA GLU A 188 13.45 43.96 16.75
C GLU A 188 13.76 44.49 15.35
N GLU A 189 13.66 43.66 14.32
CA GLU A 189 13.93 44.05 12.94
C GLU A 189 12.66 44.61 12.28
N ASP A 190 12.84 45.45 11.27
CA ASP A 190 11.74 46.05 10.50
C ASP A 190 11.06 44.98 9.63
N TRP A 191 10.12 44.27 10.25
CA TRP A 191 9.37 43.19 9.60
C TRP A 191 8.48 43.70 8.46
N GLN A 192 8.00 44.95 8.52
CA GLN A 192 7.19 45.56 7.48
C GLN A 192 8.02 45.81 6.22
N ARG A 193 9.27 46.27 6.40
CA ARG A 193 10.23 46.37 5.30
C ARG A 193 10.61 45.00 4.74
N ALA A 194 10.83 44.01 5.60
CA ALA A 194 11.15 42.65 5.18
C ALA A 194 10.01 42.03 4.34
N GLU A 195 8.77 42.17 4.81
CA GLU A 195 7.56 41.72 4.12
C GLU A 195 7.44 42.35 2.73
N ARG A 196 7.57 43.67 2.63
CA ARG A 196 7.51 44.40 1.35
C ARG A 196 8.57 43.93 0.36
N ILE A 197 9.82 43.80 0.80
CA ILE A 197 10.92 43.35 -0.06
C ILE A 197 10.70 41.92 -0.55
N LEU A 198 10.19 41.03 0.32
CA LEU A 198 9.89 39.65 -0.05
C LEU A 198 8.75 39.57 -1.06
N LEU A 199 7.69 40.36 -0.86
CA LEU A 199 6.57 40.42 -1.79
C LEU A 199 7.02 40.92 -3.16
N GLU A 200 7.74 42.04 -3.24
CA GLU A 200 8.29 42.58 -4.49
C GLU A 200 9.21 41.57 -5.19
N ALA A 201 10.07 40.89 -4.44
CA ALA A 201 10.96 39.88 -4.99
C ALA A 201 10.19 38.68 -5.55
N ALA A 202 9.13 38.24 -4.87
CA ALA A 202 8.30 37.13 -5.34
C ALA A 202 7.46 37.53 -6.57
N GLU A 203 6.87 38.72 -6.58
CA GLU A 203 6.12 39.25 -7.72
C GLU A 203 6.97 39.34 -8.99
N GLU A 204 8.20 39.85 -8.89
CA GLU A 204 9.09 39.96 -10.04
C GLU A 204 9.48 38.58 -10.59
N GLN A 205 9.79 37.61 -9.72
CA GLN A 205 10.14 36.25 -10.16
C GLN A 205 8.96 35.49 -10.75
N CYS A 206 7.72 35.83 -10.37
CA CYS A 206 6.52 35.16 -10.84
C CYS A 206 5.88 35.84 -12.06
N HIS A 207 6.32 37.05 -12.42
CA HIS A 207 5.71 37.88 -13.46
C HIS A 207 5.50 37.12 -14.78
N ASP A 208 6.52 36.41 -15.26
CA ASP A 208 6.53 35.77 -16.59
C ASP A 208 5.51 34.64 -16.75
N PHE A 209 5.12 33.99 -15.65
CA PHE A 209 4.24 32.82 -15.69
C PHE A 209 2.97 33.01 -14.84
N ARG A 210 2.72 34.21 -14.33
CA ARG A 210 1.58 34.49 -13.44
C ARG A 210 0.24 34.18 -14.10
N GLU A 211 0.03 34.65 -15.34
CA GLU A 211 -1.24 34.42 -16.05
C GLU A 211 -1.42 32.94 -16.41
N ALA A 212 -0.35 32.25 -16.84
CA ALA A 212 -0.39 30.82 -17.10
C ALA A 212 -0.69 30.01 -15.83
N ALA A 213 -0.12 30.40 -14.70
CA ALA A 213 -0.38 29.78 -13.41
C ALA A 213 -1.84 29.99 -12.95
N ARG A 214 -2.42 31.19 -13.19
CA ARG A 214 -3.84 31.47 -12.91
C ARG A 214 -4.76 30.60 -13.76
N GLU A 215 -4.49 30.50 -15.06
CA GLU A 215 -5.32 29.66 -15.94
C GLU A 215 -5.24 28.18 -15.54
N SER A 216 -4.05 27.68 -15.23
CA SER A 216 -3.84 26.30 -14.78
C SER A 216 -4.55 26.01 -13.46
N MET A 217 -4.42 26.89 -12.46
CA MET A 217 -5.11 26.71 -11.18
C MET A 217 -6.63 26.83 -11.31
N ARG A 218 -7.15 27.73 -12.15
CA ARG A 218 -8.60 27.84 -12.38
C ARG A 218 -9.19 26.54 -12.94
N LYS A 219 -8.51 25.92 -13.92
CA LYS A 219 -8.93 24.62 -14.47
C LYS A 219 -8.92 23.53 -13.40
N LEU A 220 -7.93 23.56 -12.50
CA LEU A 220 -7.85 22.63 -11.38
C LEU A 220 -9.01 22.84 -10.39
N GLU A 221 -9.30 24.08 -10.02
CA GLU A 221 -10.44 24.46 -9.16
C GLU A 221 -11.77 23.95 -9.74
N GLU A 222 -12.01 24.20 -11.04
CA GLU A 222 -13.20 23.74 -11.76
C GLU A 222 -13.32 22.21 -11.78
N ASN A 223 -12.22 21.50 -12.03
CA ASN A 223 -12.23 20.04 -12.12
C ASN A 223 -12.44 19.34 -10.77
N TYR A 224 -11.96 19.93 -9.67
CA TYR A 224 -11.98 19.33 -8.34
C TYR A 224 -13.00 19.96 -7.39
N GLY A 225 -13.72 21.00 -7.83
CA GLY A 225 -14.66 21.74 -6.98
C GLY A 225 -13.97 22.42 -5.79
N LEU A 226 -12.76 22.94 -6.00
CA LEU A 226 -11.98 23.63 -4.98
C LEU A 226 -12.16 25.15 -5.13
N ASP A 227 -12.21 25.87 -4.01
CA ASP A 227 -12.19 27.33 -3.98
C ASP A 227 -10.91 27.84 -3.32
N GLY A 228 -10.28 28.87 -3.89
CA GLY A 228 -9.33 29.73 -3.17
C GLY A 228 -7.85 29.37 -3.30
N LEU A 229 -7.43 28.70 -4.38
CA LEU A 229 -6.02 28.57 -4.74
C LEU A 229 -5.49 29.91 -5.28
N SER A 230 -5.23 30.85 -4.36
CA SER A 230 -4.59 32.12 -4.72
C SER A 230 -3.21 31.84 -5.31
N VAL A 231 -3.05 32.21 -6.58
CA VAL A 231 -1.81 32.08 -7.38
C VAL A 231 -0.84 33.22 -7.10
N ASP A 232 -1.39 34.39 -6.80
CA ASP A 232 -0.60 35.59 -6.53
C ASP A 232 0.30 35.41 -5.32
N PRO A 233 1.56 35.87 -5.38
CA PRO A 233 2.46 35.83 -4.25
C PRO A 233 1.87 36.52 -3.02
N ARG A 234 2.01 35.90 -1.85
CA ARG A 234 1.60 36.45 -0.57
C ARG A 234 2.67 36.21 0.47
N VAL A 235 2.80 37.16 1.40
CA VAL A 235 3.63 37.00 2.59
C VAL A 235 2.71 37.03 3.79
N HIS A 236 2.79 36.02 4.64
CA HIS A 236 2.05 35.94 5.90
C HIS A 236 3.02 36.09 7.06
N VAL A 237 2.68 36.96 8.00
CA VAL A 237 3.45 37.15 9.23
C VAL A 237 2.92 36.19 10.30
N GLN A 238 3.78 35.33 10.83
CA GLN A 238 3.46 34.40 11.90
C GLN A 238 4.38 34.61 13.10
N VAL A 239 3.82 35.01 14.24
CA VAL A 239 4.56 35.06 15.50
C VAL A 239 4.72 33.64 16.02
N THR A 240 5.95 33.14 16.13
CA THR A 240 6.21 31.72 16.44
C THR A 240 6.70 31.55 17.87
N ASP A 241 7.72 32.31 18.26
CA ASP A 241 8.35 32.27 19.58
C ASP A 241 8.46 33.69 20.18
N PRO A 242 8.63 33.84 21.50
CA PRO A 242 8.93 35.13 22.10
C PRO A 242 10.16 35.77 21.42
N GLY A 243 9.97 36.97 20.85
CA GLY A 243 11.02 37.73 20.16
C GLY A 243 11.35 37.26 18.74
N ARG A 244 10.62 36.29 18.17
CA ARG A 244 10.82 35.82 16.79
C ARG A 244 9.50 35.78 15.99
N LEU A 245 9.59 36.22 14.74
CA LEU A 245 8.50 36.10 13.78
C LEU A 245 9.00 35.37 12.53
N ASN A 246 8.10 34.68 11.87
CA ASN A 246 8.34 33.97 10.63
C ASN A 246 7.53 34.65 9.52
N LEU A 247 8.22 35.01 8.44
CA LEU A 247 7.60 35.49 7.21
C LEU A 247 7.40 34.29 6.30
N LEU A 248 6.17 33.85 6.13
CA LEU A 248 5.80 32.74 5.26
C LEU A 248 5.47 33.28 3.88
N VAL A 249 6.35 33.02 2.92
CA VAL A 249 6.19 33.43 1.53
C VAL A 249 5.52 32.29 0.78
N ARG A 250 4.39 32.57 0.13
CA ARG A 250 3.64 31.63 -0.71
C ARG A 250 3.58 32.18 -2.14
N PHE A 251 3.84 31.33 -3.12
CA PHE A 251 3.76 31.71 -4.53
C PHE A 251 3.49 30.47 -5.41
N ALA A 252 2.89 30.66 -6.58
CA ALA A 252 2.80 29.62 -7.59
C ALA A 252 4.12 29.51 -8.36
N ALA A 253 4.54 28.28 -8.69
CA ALA A 253 5.77 28.02 -9.43
C ALA A 253 5.57 26.87 -10.42
N PRO A 254 6.24 26.87 -11.59
CA PRO A 254 6.25 25.69 -12.43
C PRO A 254 6.83 24.47 -11.69
N VAL A 255 6.29 23.28 -11.94
CA VAL A 255 6.78 22.02 -11.35
C VAL A 255 8.28 21.86 -11.62
N GLY A 256 9.04 21.56 -10.57
CA GLY A 256 10.50 21.38 -10.60
C GLY A 256 11.31 22.69 -10.55
N ARG A 257 10.68 23.86 -10.72
CA ARG A 257 11.36 25.17 -10.65
C ARG A 257 11.21 25.88 -9.30
N GLN A 258 10.34 25.40 -8.40
CA GLN A 258 10.05 26.05 -7.12
C GLN A 258 11.30 26.36 -6.30
N GLY A 259 12.24 25.42 -6.19
CA GLY A 259 13.49 25.63 -5.44
C GLY A 259 14.41 26.68 -6.07
N ARG A 260 14.46 26.78 -7.41
CA ARG A 260 15.26 27.80 -8.09
C ARG A 260 14.68 29.20 -7.86
N ILE A 261 13.35 29.32 -7.91
CA ILE A 261 12.65 30.58 -7.69
C ILE A 261 12.77 31.01 -6.22
N GLU A 262 12.55 30.08 -5.27
CA GLU A 262 12.77 30.31 -3.85
C GLU A 262 14.16 30.89 -3.57
N GLN A 263 15.21 30.25 -4.11
CA GLN A 263 16.59 30.72 -3.93
C GLN A 263 16.85 32.09 -4.56
N ALA A 264 16.21 32.41 -5.68
CA ALA A 264 16.29 33.74 -6.29
C ALA A 264 15.64 34.81 -5.40
N ILE A 265 14.45 34.52 -4.84
CA ILE A 265 13.74 35.41 -3.90
C ILE A 265 14.59 35.62 -2.65
N VAL A 266 15.09 34.54 -2.03
CA VAL A 266 15.92 34.59 -0.82
C VAL A 266 17.19 35.41 -1.03
N ARG A 267 17.94 35.16 -2.11
CA ARG A 267 19.17 35.93 -2.41
C ARG A 267 18.87 37.42 -2.57
N ARG A 268 17.79 37.76 -3.28
CA ARG A 268 17.40 39.14 -3.50
C ARG A 268 16.95 39.83 -2.22
N PHE A 269 16.21 39.13 -1.38
CA PHE A 269 15.84 39.60 -0.05
C PHE A 269 17.08 39.89 0.80
N LEU A 270 18.03 38.96 0.87
CA LEU A 270 19.25 39.14 1.66
C LEU A 270 20.03 40.38 1.22
N VAL A 271 20.19 40.58 -0.09
CA VAL A 271 20.87 41.76 -0.63
C VAL A 271 20.13 43.06 -0.30
N ARG A 272 18.82 43.14 -0.53
CA ARG A 272 18.06 44.39 -0.32
C ARG A 272 17.81 44.73 1.15
N PHE A 273 17.61 43.72 1.99
CA PHE A 273 17.28 43.91 3.39
C PHE A 273 18.53 44.16 4.23
N TYR A 274 19.58 43.35 4.05
CA TYR A 274 20.82 43.48 4.83
C TYR A 274 21.89 44.34 4.14
N GLY A 275 21.92 44.42 2.80
CA GLY A 275 22.91 45.23 2.08
C GLY A 275 22.78 46.73 2.38
N ASN A 276 21.56 47.25 2.41
CA ASN A 276 21.30 48.66 2.74
C ASN A 276 21.63 49.02 4.20
N ARG A 277 21.69 48.03 5.10
CA ARG A 277 22.03 48.24 6.52
C ARG A 277 23.51 48.56 6.72
N ASN A 278 24.37 48.08 5.81
CA ASN A 278 25.81 48.35 5.87
C ASN A 278 26.14 49.77 5.37
N GLU A 279 25.39 50.32 4.43
CA GLU A 279 25.59 51.69 3.93
C GLU A 279 25.15 52.77 4.95
N GLU A 280 24.09 52.52 5.72
CA GLU A 280 23.62 53.40 6.81
C GLU A 280 24.51 53.34 8.07
N GLY A 281 25.27 52.26 8.25
CA GLY A 281 26.24 52.10 9.35
C GLY A 281 27.55 52.84 9.09
N ASP A 282 28.02 52.87 7.84
CA ASP A 282 29.28 53.49 7.44
C ASP A 282 29.17 55.02 7.26
N SER A 283 27.95 55.54 7.14
CA SER A 283 27.67 57.00 7.10
C SER A 283 27.45 57.62 8.49
N ARG A 284 27.65 56.84 9.56
CA ARG A 284 27.60 57.29 10.97
C ARG A 284 28.94 57.16 11.71
N LEU A 285 30.02 56.90 10.98
CA LEU A 285 31.41 57.01 11.44
C LEU A 285 32.08 58.22 10.76
#